data_AF-A0AAV5GBV2-F1
#
_entry.id   AF-A0AAV5GBV2-F1
#
_cell.length_a   1.000
_cell.length_b   1.000
_cell.length_c   1.000
_cell.angle_alpha   90.00
_cell.angle_beta   90.00
_cell.angle_gamma   90.00
#
_symmetry.space_group_name_H-M   'P 1'
#
loop_
_entity.id
_entity.type
_entity.pdbx_description
1 polymer ?
#
loop_
_entity_poly.entity_id
_entity_poly.type
_entity_poly.pdbx_seq_one_letter_code
_entity_poly.pdbx_strand_id
1 'polypeptide(L)'
;MSDQEADADHPQFKQATVKELFKLVTEPNTRVSAAAAQLSAEYLRLFATEAIHRAAEVAEKERSLAGGAPSTGPPELLETKHLEKVLAGLLLDFS
;
A
#
# COMPACT_ATOMS: atom_id res chain seq x y z
N MET A 1 0.14 24.44 16.63
CA MET A 1 1.18 24.31 15.59
C MET A 1 1.86 22.96 15.77
N SER A 2 1.12 21.88 15.52
CA SER A 2 1.51 20.51 15.90
C SER A 2 1.26 19.48 14.78
N ASP A 3 0.89 19.94 13.58
CA ASP A 3 0.47 19.06 12.48
C ASP A 3 1.58 18.83 11.43
N GLN A 4 2.78 19.41 11.60
CA GLN A 4 3.88 19.27 10.64
C GLN A 4 4.89 18.16 10.97
N GLU A 5 4.93 17.64 12.19
CA GLU A 5 5.90 16.59 12.58
C GLU A 5 5.39 15.17 12.33
N ALA A 6 4.08 14.97 12.17
CA ALA A 6 3.51 13.64 11.91
C ALA A 6 3.73 13.15 10.46
N ASP A 7 4.04 14.06 9.53
CA ASP A 7 4.15 13.75 8.08
C ASP A 7 5.52 13.17 7.68
N ALA A 8 6.49 13.16 8.61
CA ALA A 8 7.87 12.77 8.31
C ALA A 8 8.18 11.27 8.51
N ASP A 9 7.31 10.51 9.18
CA ASP A 9 7.63 9.15 9.65
C ASP A 9 6.95 8.02 8.86
N HIS A 10 6.13 8.34 7.86
CA HIS A 10 5.51 7.31 7.01
C HIS A 10 6.27 7.10 5.70
N PRO A 11 6.42 5.83 5.25
CA PRO A 11 7.19 5.48 4.07
C PRO A 11 6.61 6.12 2.82
N GLN A 12 7.42 6.85 2.06
CA GLN A 12 7.01 7.53 0.82
C GLN A 12 7.73 6.97 -0.40
N PHE A 13 7.00 6.81 -1.50
CA PHE A 13 7.59 6.53 -2.81
C PHE A 13 8.32 7.77 -3.34
N LYS A 14 9.56 7.59 -3.80
CA LYS A 14 10.31 8.69 -4.43
C LYS A 14 9.58 9.14 -5.70
N GLN A 15 9.31 10.44 -5.82
CA GLN A 15 8.64 11.01 -7.01
C GLN A 15 9.39 10.69 -8.31
N ALA A 16 10.72 10.61 -8.27
CA ALA A 16 11.53 10.19 -9.42
C ALA A 16 11.15 8.77 -9.90
N THR A 17 10.96 7.83 -8.97
CA THR A 17 10.52 6.46 -9.28
C THR A 17 9.13 6.45 -9.88
N VAL A 18 8.19 7.23 -9.33
CA VAL A 18 6.81 7.33 -9.87
C VAL A 18 6.81 7.90 -11.29
N LYS A 19 7.64 8.89 -11.57
CA LYS A 19 7.81 9.43 -12.93
C LYS A 19 8.37 8.38 -13.90
N GLU A 20 9.34 7.57 -13.49
CA GLU A 20 9.85 6.48 -14.32
C GLU A 20 8.77 5.40 -14.57
N LEU A 21 7.96 5.05 -13.56
CA LEU A 21 6.84 4.13 -13.74
C LEU A 21 5.84 4.64 -14.79
N PHE A 22 5.50 5.93 -14.76
CA PHE A 22 4.61 6.50 -15.77
C PHE A 22 5.20 6.48 -17.17
N LYS A 23 6.49 6.76 -17.33
CA LYS A 23 7.15 6.66 -18.64
C LYS A 23 7.08 5.27 -19.26
N LEU A 24 6.99 4.20 -18.46
CA LEU A 24 6.88 2.83 -18.96
C LEU A 24 5.51 2.53 -19.59
N VAL A 25 4.46 3.23 -19.16
CA VAL A 25 3.07 2.93 -19.54
C VAL A 25 2.41 4.02 -20.39
N THR A 26 3.02 5.20 -20.49
CA THR A 26 2.49 6.34 -21.26
C THR A 26 3.21 6.55 -22.58
N GLU A 27 2.52 7.17 -23.54
CA GLU A 27 3.09 7.57 -24.83
C GLU A 27 4.31 8.51 -24.69
N PRO A 28 5.27 8.49 -25.65
CA PRO A 28 6.55 9.22 -25.56
C PRO A 28 6.47 10.73 -25.27
N ASN A 29 5.36 11.37 -25.63
CA ASN A 29 5.16 12.82 -25.45
C ASN A 29 4.30 13.17 -24.23
N THR A 30 3.91 12.18 -23.43
CA THR A 30 3.13 12.39 -22.22
C THR A 30 3.98 13.09 -21.17
N ARG A 31 3.45 14.18 -20.60
CA ARG A 31 4.11 14.94 -19.54
C ARG A 31 3.33 14.81 -18.25
N VAL A 32 4.03 14.45 -17.18
CA VAL A 32 3.48 14.38 -15.82
C VAL A 32 3.96 15.59 -15.03
N SER A 33 3.03 16.37 -14.49
CA SER A 33 3.37 17.53 -13.66
C SER A 33 3.98 17.08 -12.33
N ALA A 34 4.71 17.97 -11.64
CA ALA A 34 5.28 17.65 -10.33
C ALA A 34 4.19 17.33 -9.30
N ALA A 35 3.08 18.09 -9.31
CA ALA A 35 1.93 17.85 -8.44
C ALA A 35 1.28 16.48 -8.71
N ALA A 36 1.12 16.09 -9.98
CA ALA A 36 0.59 14.76 -10.32
C ALA A 36 1.53 13.65 -9.83
N ALA A 37 2.85 13.78 -10.03
CA ALA A 37 3.82 12.80 -9.55
C ALA A 37 3.82 12.66 -8.01
N GLN A 38 3.64 13.78 -7.29
CA GLN A 38 3.52 13.76 -5.82
C GLN A 38 2.22 13.07 -5.38
N LEU A 39 1.08 13.43 -5.98
CA LEU A 39 -0.21 12.82 -5.65
C LEU A 39 -0.21 11.32 -5.95
N SER A 40 0.40 10.91 -7.07
CA SER A 40 0.54 9.50 -7.42
C SER A 40 1.46 8.73 -6.47
N ALA A 41 2.49 9.37 -5.91
CA ALA A 41 3.32 8.76 -4.87
C ALA A 41 2.49 8.45 -3.62
N GLU A 42 1.64 9.37 -3.20
CA GLU A 42 0.71 9.17 -2.07
C GLU A 42 -0.35 8.11 -2.38
N TYR A 43 -0.90 8.11 -3.60
CA TYR A 43 -1.85 7.10 -4.04
C TYR A 43 -1.26 5.68 -4.00
N LEU A 44 -0.03 5.50 -4.52
CA LEU A 44 0.67 4.21 -4.46
C LEU A 44 0.98 3.79 -3.03
N ARG A 45 1.32 4.74 -2.14
CA ARG A 45 1.53 4.49 -0.71
C ARG A 45 0.25 3.96 -0.06
N LEU A 46 -0.88 4.61 -0.30
CA LEU A 46 -2.17 4.19 0.23
C LEU A 46 -2.56 2.81 -0.30
N PHE A 47 -2.41 2.57 -1.61
CA PHE A 47 -2.67 1.26 -2.21
C PHE A 47 -1.84 0.15 -1.54
N ALA A 48 -0.53 0.35 -1.38
CA ALA A 48 0.34 -0.63 -0.76
C ALA A 48 0.01 -0.85 0.73
N THR A 49 -0.28 0.23 1.46
CA THR A 49 -0.65 0.17 2.88
C THR A 49 -1.95 -0.62 3.07
N GLU A 50 -2.95 -0.34 2.23
CA GLU A 50 -4.25 -1.01 2.27
C GLU A 50 -4.12 -2.50 1.92
N ALA A 51 -3.29 -2.83 0.93
CA ALA A 51 -2.98 -4.22 0.58
C ALA A 51 -2.39 -4.99 1.76
N ILE A 52 -1.44 -4.38 2.48
CA ILE A 52 -0.79 -4.97 3.65
C ILE A 52 -1.80 -5.13 4.80
N HIS A 53 -2.58 -4.11 5.11
CA HIS A 53 -3.57 -4.17 6.19
C HIS A 53 -4.62 -5.25 5.96
N ARG A 54 -5.24 -5.29 4.77
CA ARG A 54 -6.25 -6.30 4.44
C ARG A 54 -5.67 -7.72 4.46
N ALA A 55 -4.44 -7.91 3.96
CA ALA A 55 -3.77 -9.19 4.05
C ALA A 55 -3.46 -9.59 5.51
N ALA A 56 -3.11 -8.63 6.37
CA ALA A 56 -2.88 -8.86 7.79
C ALA A 56 -4.16 -9.27 8.53
N GLU A 57 -5.29 -8.63 8.24
CA GLU A 57 -6.60 -9.01 8.80
C GLU A 57 -6.99 -10.45 8.43
N VAL A 58 -6.74 -10.85 7.19
CA VAL A 58 -6.98 -12.24 6.74
C VAL A 58 -6.08 -13.21 7.51
N ALA A 59 -4.80 -12.90 7.64
CA ALA A 59 -3.85 -13.73 8.38
C ALA A 59 -4.26 -13.88 9.86
N GLU A 60 -4.66 -12.78 10.50
CA GLU A 60 -5.11 -12.77 11.90
C GLU A 60 -6.38 -13.61 12.11
N LYS A 61 -7.34 -13.48 11.19
CA LYS A 61 -8.57 -14.27 11.22
C LYS A 61 -8.30 -15.76 11.09
N GLU A 62 -7.41 -16.16 10.18
CA GLU A 62 -7.03 -17.57 9.99
C GLU A 62 -6.34 -18.16 11.22
N ARG A 63 -5.45 -17.39 11.86
CA ARG A 63 -4.80 -17.82 13.12
C ARG A 63 -5.79 -17.99 14.26
N SER A 64 -6.71 -17.05 14.39
CA SER A 64 -7.78 -17.10 15.40
C SER A 64 -8.64 -18.36 15.21
N LEU A 65 -8.94 -18.72 13.95
CA LEU A 65 -9.67 -19.95 13.62
C LEU A 65 -8.85 -21.23 13.86
N ALA A 66 -7.54 -21.17 13.72
CA ALA A 66 -6.62 -22.28 14.01
C ALA A 66 -6.35 -22.49 15.51
N GLY A 67 -6.97 -21.68 16.39
CA GLY A 67 -6.79 -21.77 17.84
C GLY A 67 -5.53 -21.10 18.38
N GLY A 68 -4.87 -20.27 17.56
CA GLY A 68 -3.76 -19.42 18.01
C GLY A 68 -4.26 -18.34 18.97
N ALA A 69 -3.52 -18.10 20.07
CA ALA A 69 -3.79 -16.96 20.94
C ALA A 69 -3.59 -15.64 20.17
N PRO A 70 -4.37 -14.58 20.45
CA PRO A 70 -4.11 -13.27 19.88
C PRO A 70 -2.70 -12.82 20.28
N SER A 71 -1.82 -12.72 19.28
CA SER A 71 -0.46 -12.24 19.48
C SER A 71 -0.50 -10.76 19.82
N THR A 72 -0.01 -10.39 21.00
CA THR A 72 0.30 -9.00 21.39
C THR A 72 1.69 -8.59 20.92
N GLY A 73 2.36 -9.43 20.13
CA GLY A 73 3.69 -9.21 19.56
C GLY A 73 3.66 -8.59 18.16
N PRO A 74 4.82 -8.42 17.52
CA PRO A 74 4.90 -7.89 16.16
C PRO A 74 4.08 -8.74 15.17
N PRO A 75 3.59 -8.14 14.06
CA PRO A 75 2.81 -8.84 13.05
C PRO A 75 3.54 -10.11 12.58
N GLU A 76 2.91 -11.25 12.75
CA GLU A 76 3.42 -12.51 12.22
C GLU A 76 3.46 -12.48 10.69
N LEU A 77 4.33 -13.32 10.12
CA LEU A 77 4.66 -13.34 8.69
C LEU A 77 3.41 -13.40 7.81
N LEU A 78 3.29 -12.44 6.88
CA LEU A 78 2.27 -12.46 5.84
C LEU A 78 2.72 -13.37 4.69
N GLU A 79 1.88 -14.34 4.36
CA GLU A 79 2.03 -15.18 3.16
C GLU A 79 1.24 -14.60 1.97
N THR A 80 1.64 -14.95 0.75
CA THR A 80 1.00 -14.48 -0.49
C THR A 80 -0.49 -14.84 -0.57
N LYS A 81 -0.87 -16.00 -0.02
CA LYS A 81 -2.26 -16.48 0.04
C LYS A 81 -3.21 -15.51 0.74
N HIS A 82 -2.73 -14.71 1.70
CA HIS A 82 -3.57 -13.73 2.39
C HIS A 82 -3.88 -12.54 1.47
N LEU A 83 -2.91 -12.11 0.67
CA LEU A 83 -3.10 -11.04 -0.32
C LEU A 83 -4.02 -11.50 -1.45
N GLU A 84 -3.83 -12.72 -1.95
CA GLU A 84 -4.67 -13.28 -3.04
C GLU A 84 -6.16 -13.30 -2.69
N LYS A 85 -6.51 -13.49 -1.40
CA LYS A 85 -7.89 -13.48 -0.91
C LYS A 85 -8.55 -12.10 -0.94
N VAL A 86 -7.75 -11.03 -0.85
CA VAL A 86 -8.26 -9.64 -0.80
C VAL A 86 -8.05 -8.88 -2.11
N LEU A 87 -7.21 -9.40 -3.00
CA LEU A 87 -6.76 -8.72 -4.21
C LEU A 87 -7.91 -8.25 -5.09
N ALA A 88 -8.94 -9.08 -5.29
CA ALA A 88 -10.08 -8.70 -6.13
C ALA A 88 -10.83 -7.46 -5.60
N GLY A 89 -11.13 -7.44 -4.30
CA GLY A 89 -11.79 -6.29 -3.66
C GLY A 89 -10.89 -5.06 -3.63
N LEU A 90 -9.60 -5.25 -3.34
CA LEU A 90 -8.61 -4.17 -3.38
C LEU A 90 -8.54 -3.51 -4.76
N LEU A 91 -8.51 -4.30 -5.84
CA LEU A 91 -8.44 -3.75 -7.21
C LEU A 91 -9.74 -3.02 -7.61
N LEU A 92 -10.90 -3.46 -7.11
CA LEU A 92 -12.18 -2.77 -7.34
C LEU A 92 -12.25 -1.42 -6.62
N ASP A 93 -11.64 -1.28 -5.44
CA ASP A 93 -11.64 -0.01 -4.69
C ASP A 93 -10.70 1.04 -5.31
N PHE A 94 -9.74 0.61 -6.14
CA PHE A 94 -8.71 1.44 -6.77
C PHE A 94 -8.84 1.51 -8.31
N SER A 95 -9.96 1.04 -8.88
CA SER A 95 -10.23 1.09 -10.33
C SER A 95 -10.71 2.44 -10.83
#